data_AF-A0A812PWY9-F1
#
_entry.id   AF-A0A812PWY9-F1
#
_cell.length_a   1.000
_cell.length_b   1.000
_cell.length_c   1.000
_cell.angle_alpha   90.00
_cell.angle_beta   90.00
_cell.angle_gamma   90.00
#
_symmetry.space_group_name_H-M   'P 1'
#
loop_
_entity.id
_entity.type
_entity.pdbx_description
1 polymer ?
#
loop_
_entity_poly.entity_id
_entity_poly.type
_entity_poly.pdbx_seq_one_letter_code
_entity_poly.pdbx_strand_id
1 'polypeptide(L)'
;MATRVGRHWQSRLFEAWLPNPQQRACISRSALQISWSRSGGDVTILAEGSNPLLVDAIPLHRGSSTSLKPGAEITFRYEMHVLLRLRFAVVENWLPQPPQRKAQFWTGSPLKPQDNMCTFLTLGALVSMRQLPAQTEALRVMSRGRDAAPSVFLKNPAKARQDGSKVPPGRRVQSQPLS
;
A
#
# COMPACT_ATOMS: atom_id res chain seq x y z
N MET A 1 7.96 8.44 -17.16
CA MET A 1 8.83 7.54 -16.38
C MET A 1 7.99 6.85 -15.33
N ALA A 2 8.35 5.65 -14.89
CA ALA A 2 7.60 4.96 -13.85
C ALA A 2 8.52 4.13 -12.95
N THR A 3 8.13 3.99 -11.68
CA THR A 3 8.77 3.11 -10.71
C THR A 3 7.73 2.33 -9.94
N ARG A 4 8.06 1.09 -9.56
CA ARG A 4 7.19 0.24 -8.76
C ARG A 4 7.58 0.31 -7.29
N VAL A 5 6.58 0.30 -6.42
CA VAL A 5 6.75 0.28 -4.97
C VAL A 5 6.09 -0.97 -4.41
N GLY A 6 6.83 -1.73 -3.63
CA GLY A 6 6.33 -2.92 -2.95
C GLY A 6 7.45 -3.74 -2.33
N ARG A 7 7.08 -4.77 -1.57
CA ARG A 7 8.06 -5.55 -0.78
C ARG A 7 9.14 -6.25 -1.61
N HIS A 8 8.92 -6.50 -2.91
CA HIS A 8 9.94 -7.07 -3.79
C HIS A 8 10.92 -6.03 -4.32
N TRP A 9 10.45 -4.81 -4.60
CA TRP A 9 11.26 -3.76 -5.22
C TRP A 9 12.08 -2.99 -4.19
N GLN A 10 11.60 -2.86 -2.95
CA GLN A 10 12.29 -2.17 -1.85
C GLN A 10 12.31 -3.02 -0.57
N SER A 11 12.70 -4.29 -0.66
CA SER A 11 12.65 -5.24 0.47
C SER A 11 13.29 -4.71 1.76
N ARG A 12 14.51 -4.19 1.69
CA ARG A 12 15.24 -3.63 2.85
C ARG A 12 14.51 -2.45 3.50
N LEU A 13 13.86 -1.59 2.71
CA LEU A 13 13.08 -0.48 3.26
C LEU A 13 11.83 -1.00 3.98
N PHE A 14 11.08 -1.91 3.37
CA PHE A 14 9.92 -2.53 4.02
C PHE A 14 10.31 -3.35 5.26
N GLU A 15 11.50 -3.96 5.29
CA GLU A 15 12.03 -4.62 6.48
C GLU A 15 12.30 -3.64 7.62
N ALA A 16 12.89 -2.48 7.30
CA ALA A 16 13.14 -1.43 8.28
C ALA A 16 11.83 -0.77 8.78
N TRP A 17 10.87 -0.54 7.89
CA TRP A 17 9.60 0.14 8.21
C TRP A 17 8.60 -0.78 8.91
N LEU A 18 8.59 -2.06 8.55
CA LEU A 18 7.74 -3.10 9.13
C LEU A 18 8.62 -4.27 9.60
N PRO A 19 9.18 -4.17 10.82
CA PRO A 19 10.04 -5.22 11.38
C PRO A 19 9.30 -6.55 11.54
N ASN A 20 7.99 -6.52 11.83
CA ASN A 20 7.17 -7.72 11.95
C ASN A 20 6.96 -8.36 10.55
N PRO A 21 7.46 -9.59 10.32
CA PRO A 21 7.33 -10.26 9.02
C PRO A 21 5.89 -10.55 8.63
N GLN A 22 4.97 -10.75 9.59
CA GLN A 22 3.55 -10.99 9.31
C GLN A 22 2.88 -9.73 8.73
N GLN A 23 3.11 -8.56 9.34
CA GLN A 23 2.61 -7.28 8.82
C GLN A 23 3.20 -6.96 7.44
N ARG A 24 4.49 -7.26 7.24
CA ARG A 24 5.16 -7.07 5.95
C ARG A 24 4.62 -8.02 4.88
N ALA A 25 4.24 -9.25 5.22
CA ALA A 25 3.62 -10.19 4.31
C ALA A 25 2.24 -9.72 3.81
N CYS A 26 1.55 -8.88 4.60
CA CYS A 26 0.31 -8.19 4.19
C CYS A 26 0.54 -7.07 3.16
N ILE A 27 1.78 -6.72 2.82
CA ILE A 27 2.05 -5.79 1.71
C ILE A 27 2.32 -6.57 0.43
N SER A 28 1.65 -6.16 -0.65
CA SER A 28 1.81 -6.77 -1.97
C SER A 28 3.24 -6.65 -2.48
N ARG A 29 3.68 -7.66 -3.26
CA ARG A 29 5.00 -7.69 -3.91
C ARG A 29 5.25 -6.45 -4.78
N SER A 30 4.24 -6.12 -5.58
CA SER A 30 4.08 -4.84 -6.28
C SER A 30 2.78 -4.24 -5.76
N ALA A 31 2.88 -3.23 -4.89
CA ALA A 31 1.71 -2.63 -4.27
C ALA A 31 1.15 -1.50 -5.13
N LEU A 32 2.04 -0.65 -5.65
CA LEU A 32 1.67 0.47 -6.50
C LEU A 32 2.78 0.77 -7.52
N GLN A 33 2.41 1.46 -8.58
CA GLN A 33 3.33 2.05 -9.54
C GLN A 33 3.14 3.57 -9.52
N ILE A 34 4.24 4.32 -9.39
CA ILE A 34 4.25 5.78 -9.49
C ILE A 34 4.75 6.13 -10.89
N SER A 35 4.07 7.02 -11.59
CA SER A 35 4.51 7.50 -12.89
C SER A 35 4.49 9.03 -12.96
N TRP A 36 5.44 9.60 -13.69
CA TRP A 36 5.60 11.06 -13.83
C TRP A 36 6.17 11.41 -15.21
N SER A 37 5.87 12.62 -15.69
CA SER A 37 6.46 13.16 -16.92
C SER A 37 7.86 13.72 -16.67
N ARG A 38 8.76 13.59 -17.66
CA ARG A 38 10.08 14.25 -17.64
C ARG A 38 9.97 15.78 -17.73
N SER A 39 8.88 16.28 -18.28
CA SER A 39 8.65 17.72 -18.45
C SER A 39 8.20 18.44 -17.17
N GLY A 40 8.20 17.77 -16.01
CA GLY A 40 7.73 18.36 -14.74
C GLY A 40 6.22 18.51 -14.71
N GLY A 41 5.50 17.39 -14.84
CA GLY A 41 4.04 17.35 -14.84
C GLY A 41 3.47 16.52 -13.68
N ASP A 42 2.18 16.19 -13.81
CA ASP A 42 1.43 15.42 -12.80
C ASP A 42 2.11 14.09 -12.48
N VAL A 43 2.20 13.80 -11.18
CA VAL A 43 2.57 12.50 -10.67
C VAL A 43 1.28 11.69 -10.51
N THR A 44 1.26 10.47 -11.03
CA THR A 44 0.12 9.57 -10.90
C THR A 44 0.54 8.31 -10.18
N ILE A 45 -0.39 7.75 -9.41
CA ILE A 45 -0.25 6.46 -8.75
C ILE A 45 -1.25 5.48 -9.36
N LEU A 46 -0.79 4.26 -9.62
CA LEU A 46 -1.59 3.11 -10.06
C LEU A 46 -1.52 2.03 -8.98
N ALA A 47 -2.66 1.57 -8.47
CA ALA A 47 -2.69 0.46 -7.52
C ALA A 47 -2.49 -0.88 -8.27
N GLU A 48 -1.40 -1.59 -7.99
CA GLU A 48 -1.11 -2.91 -8.58
C GLU A 48 -1.41 -4.07 -7.62
N GLY A 49 -1.41 -3.80 -6.31
CA GLY A 49 -1.56 -4.80 -5.25
C GLY A 49 -2.98 -5.36 -5.11
N SER A 50 -3.09 -6.49 -4.42
CA SER A 50 -4.39 -7.10 -4.08
C SER A 50 -5.09 -6.40 -2.92
N ASN A 51 -4.31 -5.78 -2.03
CA ASN A 51 -4.83 -5.08 -0.86
C ASN A 51 -5.16 -3.63 -1.21
N PRO A 52 -6.28 -3.09 -0.73
CA PRO A 52 -6.68 -1.73 -1.04
C PRO A 52 -5.67 -0.73 -0.47
N LEU A 53 -5.32 0.26 -1.29
CA LEU A 53 -4.55 1.42 -0.88
C LEU A 53 -5.51 2.58 -0.62
N LEU A 54 -5.07 3.57 0.15
CA LEU A 54 -5.81 4.82 0.30
C LEU A 54 -4.91 5.97 -0.07
N VAL A 55 -5.44 6.92 -0.82
CA VAL A 55 -4.81 8.20 -1.12
C VAL A 55 -5.70 9.28 -0.53
N ASP A 56 -5.19 10.02 0.44
CA ASP A 56 -5.96 11.04 1.19
C ASP A 56 -7.29 10.50 1.75
N ALA A 57 -7.20 9.31 2.37
CA ALA A 57 -8.33 8.54 2.91
C ALA A 57 -9.36 8.03 1.86
N ILE A 58 -9.11 8.21 0.57
CA ILE A 58 -9.95 7.68 -0.51
C ILE A 58 -9.40 6.31 -0.95
N PRO A 59 -10.21 5.24 -0.91
CA PRO A 59 -9.79 3.92 -1.39
C PRO A 59 -9.43 3.93 -2.88
N LEU A 60 -8.27 3.34 -3.20
CA LEU A 60 -7.78 3.12 -4.55
C LEU A 60 -7.75 1.61 -4.82
N HIS A 61 -8.63 1.16 -5.71
CA HIS A 61 -8.77 -0.26 -6.07
C HIS A 61 -7.70 -0.70 -7.07
N ARG A 62 -7.39 -2.00 -7.10
CA ARG A 62 -6.44 -2.57 -8.06
C ARG A 62 -6.81 -2.20 -9.50
N GLY A 63 -5.83 -1.72 -10.26
CA GLY A 63 -5.99 -1.28 -11.65
C GLY A 63 -6.48 0.16 -11.80
N SER A 64 -6.90 0.82 -10.71
CA SER A 64 -7.26 2.24 -10.74
C SER A 64 -6.05 3.13 -10.50
N SER A 65 -6.10 4.33 -11.09
CA SER A 65 -5.08 5.35 -10.92
C SER A 65 -5.67 6.67 -10.43
N THR A 66 -4.84 7.46 -9.76
CA THR A 66 -5.19 8.83 -9.35
C THR A 66 -3.98 9.74 -9.42
N SER A 67 -4.22 11.06 -9.52
CA SER A 67 -3.16 12.07 -9.45
C SER A 67 -2.72 12.26 -8.00
N LEU A 68 -1.41 12.37 -7.79
CA LEU A 68 -0.77 12.48 -6.49
C LEU A 68 -0.25 13.92 -6.31
N LYS A 69 -0.88 14.66 -5.40
CA LYS A 69 -0.51 16.05 -5.09
C LYS A 69 0.53 16.11 -3.98
N PRO A 70 1.47 17.08 -3.98
CA PRO A 70 2.38 17.29 -2.86
C PRO A 70 1.62 17.37 -1.54
N GLY A 71 2.11 16.62 -0.54
CA GLY A 71 1.48 16.50 0.78
C GLY A 71 0.49 15.34 0.91
N ALA A 72 0.07 14.71 -0.20
CA ALA A 72 -0.89 13.60 -0.18
C ALA A 72 -0.39 12.41 0.65
N GLU A 73 -1.31 11.73 1.34
CA GLU A 73 -1.03 10.57 2.19
C GLU A 73 -1.42 9.27 1.51
N ILE A 74 -0.45 8.39 1.28
CA ILE A 74 -0.65 7.03 0.78
C ILE A 74 -0.64 6.08 1.99
N THR A 75 -1.77 5.42 2.24
CA THR A 75 -1.92 4.48 3.36
C THR A 75 -2.07 3.04 2.86
N PHE A 76 -1.21 2.16 3.36
CA PHE A 76 -1.30 0.72 3.18
C PHE A 76 -2.17 0.14 4.30
N ARG A 77 -3.28 -0.49 3.93
CA ARG A 77 -4.17 -1.16 4.89
C ARG A 77 -4.29 -2.64 4.60
N TYR A 78 -4.51 -3.38 5.67
CA TYR A 78 -4.94 -4.77 5.62
C TYR A 78 -6.05 -4.93 6.65
N GLU A 79 -7.22 -5.36 6.19
CA GLU A 79 -8.45 -5.38 6.99
C GLU A 79 -8.71 -3.99 7.63
N MET A 80 -8.83 -3.93 8.96
CA MET A 80 -9.08 -2.69 9.70
C MET A 80 -7.80 -1.98 10.14
N HIS A 81 -6.62 -2.56 9.89
CA HIS A 81 -5.34 -2.03 10.38
C HIS A 81 -4.61 -1.19 9.34
N VAL A 82 -4.04 -0.07 9.80
CA VAL A 82 -3.06 0.70 9.03
C VAL A 82 -1.69 0.08 9.26
N LEU A 83 -1.06 -0.39 8.19
CA LEU A 83 0.28 -0.97 8.24
C LEU A 83 1.33 0.13 8.10
N LEU A 84 1.18 0.98 7.08
CA LEU A 84 2.18 1.97 6.70
C LEU A 84 1.50 3.21 6.13
N ARG A 85 2.00 4.39 6.50
CA ARG A 85 1.56 5.66 5.93
C ARG A 85 2.74 6.41 5.38
N LEU A 86 2.65 6.74 4.09
CA LEU A 86 3.66 7.47 3.34
C LEU A 86 3.09 8.85 3.00
N ARG A 87 3.84 9.91 3.18
CA ARG A 87 3.47 11.24 2.70
C ARG A 87 4.27 11.60 1.46
N PHE A 88 3.59 11.93 0.37
CA PHE A 88 4.26 12.38 -0.85
C PHE A 88 4.79 13.81 -0.66
N ALA A 89 6.05 14.03 -0.96
CA ALA A 89 6.67 15.35 -0.95
C ALA A 89 7.47 15.55 -2.23
N VAL A 90 7.36 16.75 -2.80
CA VAL A 90 8.23 17.19 -3.89
C VAL A 90 9.37 17.96 -3.25
N VAL A 91 10.58 17.45 -3.41
CA VAL A 91 11.78 18.14 -2.95
C VAL A 91 12.35 18.88 -4.15
N GLU A 92 11.93 20.14 -4.29
CA GLU A 92 12.61 21.09 -5.17
C GLU A 92 13.98 21.34 -4.53
N ASN A 93 15.07 21.10 -5.27
CA ASN A 93 16.47 21.35 -4.86
C ASN A 93 17.22 20.21 -4.14
N TRP A 94 17.12 18.97 -4.63
CA TRP A 94 18.14 17.93 -4.38
C TRP A 94 19.49 18.22 -5.04
N LEU A 95 19.84 19.48 -5.31
CA LEU A 95 21.24 19.78 -5.56
C LEU A 95 21.97 19.33 -4.29
N PRO A 96 22.90 18.35 -4.37
CA PRO A 96 23.72 18.01 -3.22
C PRO A 96 24.37 19.33 -2.83
N GLN A 97 23.96 19.89 -1.70
CA GLN A 97 24.67 21.00 -1.11
C GLN A 97 26.13 20.52 -1.07
N PRO A 98 27.05 21.16 -1.82
CA PRO A 98 28.43 20.73 -1.79
C PRO A 98 28.80 20.66 -0.32
N PRO A 99 29.46 19.58 0.13
CA PRO A 99 29.82 19.45 1.54
C PRO A 99 30.43 20.77 1.94
N GLN A 100 29.80 21.45 2.89
CA GLN A 100 30.31 22.69 3.48
C GLN A 100 31.60 22.29 4.17
N ARG A 101 32.68 22.19 3.39
CA ARG A 101 34.02 21.89 3.84
C ARG A 101 34.40 23.08 4.71
N LYS A 102 34.12 22.99 6.01
CA LYS A 102 35.08 23.53 6.98
C LYS A 102 36.38 22.81 6.64
N ALA A 103 37.33 23.55 6.08
CA ALA A 103 38.58 23.02 5.56
C ALA A 103 39.29 22.18 6.63
N GLN A 104 39.11 20.87 6.59
CA GLN A 104 39.96 19.91 7.28
C GLN A 104 40.50 18.99 6.22
N PHE A 105 41.80 19.14 5.97
CA PHE A 105 42.63 18.35 5.08
C PHE A 105 42.35 16.86 5.27
N TRP A 106 41.93 16.20 4.19
CA TRP A 106 41.97 14.74 4.09
C TRP A 106 42.58 14.36 2.74
N THR A 107 43.75 13.73 2.79
CA THR A 107 44.43 13.05 1.69
C THR A 107 44.01 11.59 1.69
N GLY A 108 43.01 11.23 0.89
CA GLY A 108 42.54 9.86 0.75
C GLY A 108 41.84 9.64 -0.58
N SER A 109 42.22 8.58 -1.28
CA SER A 109 41.93 8.31 -2.70
C SER A 109 40.43 8.20 -3.05
N PRO A 110 40.04 8.59 -4.27
CA PRO A 110 38.65 8.66 -4.69
C PRO A 110 38.06 7.26 -4.98
N LEU A 111 37.00 6.90 -4.26
CA LEU A 111 36.14 5.78 -4.63
C LEU A 111 35.26 6.19 -5.82
N LYS A 112 35.17 5.29 -6.82
CA LYS A 112 34.45 5.52 -8.08
C LYS A 112 32.92 5.58 -7.85
N PRO A 113 32.24 6.67 -8.25
CA PRO A 113 30.80 6.83 -8.10
C PRO A 113 30.09 6.47 -9.41
N GLN A 114 29.88 5.19 -9.73
CA GLN A 114 29.10 4.86 -10.94
C GLN A 114 27.95 3.85 -10.80
N ASP A 115 27.86 3.04 -9.74
CA ASP A 115 26.84 1.97 -9.74
C ASP A 115 25.67 2.14 -8.75
N ASN A 116 25.62 3.24 -7.98
CA ASN A 116 24.59 3.40 -6.94
C ASN A 116 23.63 4.58 -7.13
N MET A 117 23.87 5.51 -8.06
CA MET A 117 23.04 6.73 -8.15
C MET A 117 21.61 6.50 -8.66
N CYS A 118 21.35 5.43 -9.41
CA CYS A 118 20.02 5.20 -9.99
C CYS A 118 18.96 4.78 -8.94
N THR A 119 19.38 4.06 -7.90
CA THR A 119 18.50 3.61 -6.81
C THR A 119 18.12 4.76 -5.86
N PHE A 120 19.03 5.70 -5.62
CA PHE A 120 18.77 6.86 -4.76
C PHE A 120 17.97 7.96 -5.46
N LEU A 121 18.15 8.16 -6.78
CA LEU A 121 17.38 9.16 -7.54
C LEU A 121 15.92 8.75 -7.79
N THR A 122 15.61 7.45 -7.83
CA THR A 122 14.22 6.97 -8.03
C THR A 122 13.36 7.13 -6.75
N LEU A 123 14.00 7.43 -5.62
CA LEU A 123 13.38 7.79 -4.33
C LEU A 123 13.62 9.26 -3.96
N GLY A 124 13.87 10.14 -4.95
CA GLY A 124 13.93 11.59 -4.76
C GLY A 124 12.60 12.26 -4.38
N ALA A 125 11.50 11.51 -4.35
CA ALA A 125 10.33 11.85 -3.55
C ALA A 125 10.57 11.30 -2.15
N LEU A 126 11.21 12.11 -1.30
CA LEU A 126 11.47 11.72 0.07
C LEU A 126 10.13 11.62 0.79
N VAL A 127 9.65 10.40 0.96
CA VAL A 127 8.49 10.15 1.79
C VAL A 127 8.88 10.48 3.22
N SER A 128 8.48 11.66 3.70
CA SER A 128 8.60 12.00 5.11
C SER A 128 7.62 11.11 5.89
N MET A 129 8.15 10.16 6.64
CA MET A 129 7.34 9.19 7.38
C MET A 129 7.25 9.56 8.84
N ARG A 130 6.00 9.63 9.34
CA ARG A 130 5.72 9.55 10.77
C ARG A 130 5.36 8.11 11.10
N GLN A 131 6.21 7.45 11.86
CA GLN A 131 5.88 6.18 12.48
C GLN A 131 4.83 6.45 13.56
N LEU A 132 3.61 5.98 13.36
CA LEU A 132 2.59 6.05 14.39
C LEU A 132 3.02 5.15 15.55
N PRO A 133 2.86 5.57 16.82
CA PRO A 133 3.00 4.64 17.93
C PRO A 133 2.01 3.51 17.70
N ALA A 134 2.49 2.28 17.81
CA ALA A 134 1.64 1.10 17.73
C ALA A 134 0.46 1.31 18.69
N GLN A 135 -0.75 1.39 18.15
CA GLN A 135 -1.99 1.30 18.91
C GLN A 135 -2.07 -0.14 19.45
N THR A 136 -1.33 -0.39 20.53
CA THR A 136 -1.33 -1.64 21.31
C THR A 136 -2.10 -1.44 22.61
N GLU A 137 -3.15 -0.63 22.61
CA GLU A 137 -4.05 -0.47 23.76
C GLU A 137 -5.51 -0.36 23.30
N ALA A 138 -6.11 -1.50 22.98
CA ALA A 138 -7.56 -1.73 23.09
C ALA A 138 -7.89 -3.22 22.91
N LEU A 139 -7.27 -4.11 23.71
CA LEU A 139 -7.77 -5.47 23.96
C LEU A 139 -7.09 -6.05 25.21
N ARG A 140 -7.20 -5.31 26.31
CA ARG A 140 -7.03 -5.80 27.67
C ARG A 140 -8.24 -5.27 28.43
N VAL A 141 -8.84 -6.12 29.28
CA VAL A 141 -10.16 -5.97 29.92
C VAL A 141 -11.32 -6.57 29.10
N MET A 142 -11.45 -7.89 29.15
CA MET A 142 -12.61 -8.60 29.73
C MET A 142 -12.31 -10.11 29.77
N SER A 143 -11.51 -10.54 30.74
CA SER A 143 -11.40 -11.95 31.13
C SER A 143 -11.30 -12.05 32.65
N ARG A 144 -12.43 -11.83 33.32
CA ARG A 144 -12.67 -12.32 34.67
C ARG A 144 -14.11 -12.82 34.79
N GLY A 145 -14.22 -14.09 35.14
CA GLY A 145 -15.35 -14.67 35.87
C GLY A 145 -16.57 -15.06 35.05
N ARG A 146 -16.64 -16.34 34.67
CA ARG A 146 -17.76 -17.13 35.19
C ARG A 146 -17.46 -18.63 35.16
N ASP A 147 -17.84 -19.21 36.28
CA ASP A 147 -17.62 -20.56 36.74
C ASP A 147 -18.22 -21.63 35.83
N ALA A 148 -17.68 -22.83 36.05
CA ALA A 148 -18.06 -24.06 35.41
C ALA A 148 -19.48 -24.55 35.80
N ALA A 149 -20.16 -25.07 34.76
CA ALA A 149 -21.15 -26.16 34.75
C ALA A 149 -22.60 -25.90 35.24
N PRO A 150 -23.61 -26.69 34.79
CA PRO A 150 -23.55 -27.89 33.93
C PRO A 150 -24.45 -27.86 32.67
N SER A 151 -24.20 -28.86 31.81
CA SER A 151 -24.98 -29.30 30.65
C SER A 151 -26.49 -29.16 30.77
N VAL A 152 -27.10 -28.49 29.78
CA VAL A 152 -28.49 -28.76 29.40
C VAL A 152 -28.55 -29.04 27.90
N PHE A 153 -28.97 -30.26 27.63
CA PHE A 153 -29.29 -30.86 26.35
C PHE A 153 -30.35 -30.01 25.62
N LEU A 154 -29.99 -29.38 24.50
CA LEU A 154 -30.96 -28.80 23.58
C LEU A 154 -30.86 -29.50 22.23
N LYS A 155 -31.96 -30.20 21.93
CA LYS A 155 -32.23 -30.95 20.71
C LYS A 155 -32.04 -30.07 19.47
N ASN A 156 -31.30 -30.60 18.52
CA ASN A 156 -31.23 -30.15 17.13
C ASN A 156 -32.52 -30.56 16.40
N PRO A 157 -33.27 -29.65 15.76
CA PRO A 157 -34.16 -30.03 14.67
C PRO A 157 -33.51 -29.79 13.32
N ALA A 158 -33.38 -30.88 12.59
CA ALA A 158 -33.08 -30.91 11.17
C ALA A 158 -34.21 -30.30 10.32
N LYS A 159 -33.84 -30.01 9.05
CA LYS A 159 -34.67 -29.90 7.85
C LYS A 159 -35.55 -28.65 7.67
N ALA A 160 -35.22 -27.88 6.63
CA ALA A 160 -36.07 -27.52 5.49
C ALA A 160 -35.30 -26.48 4.64
N ARG A 161 -35.36 -26.38 3.31
CA ARG A 161 -35.93 -27.12 2.19
C ARG A 161 -35.29 -26.46 0.96
N GLN A 162 -34.99 -27.25 -0.07
CA GLN A 162 -34.77 -26.77 -1.43
C GLN A 162 -36.07 -26.13 -1.96
N ASP A 163 -35.94 -25.03 -2.69
CA ASP A 163 -36.83 -24.57 -3.78
C ASP A 163 -36.28 -23.20 -4.22
N GLY A 164 -36.15 -22.81 -5.48
CA GLY A 164 -36.47 -23.42 -6.75
C GLY A 164 -35.99 -22.43 -7.81
N SER A 165 -35.39 -22.96 -8.87
CA SER A 165 -34.97 -22.18 -10.04
C SER A 165 -36.20 -21.61 -10.77
N LYS A 166 -36.16 -20.32 -11.14
CA LYS A 166 -37.04 -19.78 -12.18
C LYS A 166 -36.29 -18.77 -13.04
N VAL A 167 -35.65 -19.28 -14.08
CA VAL A 167 -35.08 -18.50 -15.20
C VAL A 167 -36.22 -18.19 -16.17
N PRO A 168 -36.48 -16.92 -16.54
CA PRO A 168 -37.43 -16.58 -17.60
C PRO A 168 -36.84 -16.82 -19.01
N PRO A 169 -37.67 -17.22 -19.99
CA PRO A 169 -37.22 -17.53 -21.34
C PRO A 169 -36.91 -16.27 -22.16
N GLY A 170 -35.97 -16.45 -23.09
CA GLY A 170 -35.33 -15.40 -23.88
C GLY A 170 -36.24 -14.67 -24.87
N ARG A 171 -35.87 -13.41 -25.12
CA ARG A 171 -36.44 -12.56 -26.17
C ARG A 171 -35.51 -12.59 -27.38
N ARG A 172 -35.92 -13.30 -28.43
CA ARG A 172 -35.23 -13.37 -29.73
C ARG A 172 -35.52 -12.07 -30.51
N VAL A 173 -34.51 -11.25 -30.76
CA VAL A 173 -34.62 -10.09 -31.66
C VAL A 173 -34.27 -10.55 -33.07
N GLN A 174 -35.25 -10.51 -33.98
CA GLN A 174 -35.04 -10.67 -35.41
C GLN A 174 -34.48 -9.36 -35.98
N SER A 175 -33.28 -9.40 -36.54
CA SER A 175 -32.75 -8.34 -37.40
C SER A 175 -33.05 -8.71 -38.86
N GLN A 176 -33.82 -7.86 -39.54
CA GLN A 176 -34.00 -7.91 -41.00
C GLN A 176 -32.79 -7.26 -41.70
N PRO A 177 -32.37 -7.75 -42.89
CA PRO A 177 -31.39 -7.07 -43.72
C PRO A 177 -32.05 -5.92 -44.51
N LEU A 178 -31.45 -4.73 -44.45
CA LEU A 178 -31.70 -3.64 -45.39
C LEU A 178 -30.95 -3.94 -46.69
N SER A 179 -31.67 -3.82 -47.81
CA SER A 179 -31.16 -3.89 -49.19
C SER A 179 -30.52 -2.57 -49.61
#